data_AF-A0A401TVB4-F1
#
_entry.id   AF-A0A401TVB4-F1
#
_cell.length_a   1.000
_cell.length_b   1.000
_cell.length_c   1.000
_cell.angle_alpha   90.00
_cell.angle_beta   90.00
_cell.angle_gamma   90.00
#
_symmetry.space_group_name_H-M   'P 1'
#
loop_
_entity.id
_entity.type
_entity.pdbx_description
1 polymer ?
#
loop_
_entity_poly.entity_id
_entity_poly.type
_entity_poly.pdbx_seq_one_letter_code
_entity_poly.pdbx_strand_id
1 'polypeptide(L)'
;ASSIALVIRRWLEKYDRLTSPKFVTGESYGGIRGPKVVRNLQMQQGVGPRGLILISPVLDFRDYTGSSLLQYVASLPTMAAVARQAKGPVTRENLADVEAYARGDFLLDLVKGQADTEATTRLADKVAGLTGIDQAVSRRLAGRFDIGEFRREFDRKNGKVTGRYDASVEGFDPYPDSSYFRFNDPSGDPLMAPLTSAAVDLTTRRLNWRPDGSYQLLSENVNKAWEFGHGI
;
A
#
# COMPACT_ATOMS: atom_id res chain seq x y z
N ALA A 1 2.10 -4.68 20.69
CA ALA A 1 2.21 -3.24 20.99
C ALA A 1 2.97 -3.02 22.30
N SER A 2 2.55 -3.67 23.40
CA SER A 2 3.20 -3.54 24.71
C SER A 2 4.69 -3.90 24.71
N SER A 3 5.07 -5.01 24.06
CA SER A 3 6.48 -5.42 23.94
C SER A 3 7.35 -4.36 23.25
N ILE A 4 6.92 -3.87 22.09
CA ILE A 4 7.62 -2.82 21.33
C ILE A 4 7.72 -1.52 22.13
N ALA A 5 6.63 -1.10 22.78
CA ALA A 5 6.63 0.12 23.58
C ALA A 5 7.57 0.01 24.79
N LEU A 6 7.64 -1.14 25.45
CA LEU A 6 8.58 -1.41 26.53
C LEU A 6 10.04 -1.38 26.03
N VAL A 7 10.33 -1.98 24.87
CA VAL A 7 11.67 -1.93 24.26
C VAL A 7 12.08 -0.48 23.99
N ILE A 8 11.19 0.33 23.43
CA ILE A 8 11.44 1.77 23.20
C ILE A 8 11.69 2.48 24.54
N ARG A 9 10.85 2.26 25.56
CA ARG A 9 11.03 2.87 26.90
C ARG A 9 12.41 2.54 27.48
N ARG A 10 12.80 1.26 27.48
CA ARG A 10 14.09 0.79 28.01
C ARG A 10 15.26 1.33 27.24
N TRP A 11 15.16 1.42 25.91
CA TRP A 11 16.18 2.04 25.09
C TRP A 11 16.34 3.53 25.44
N LEU A 12 15.23 4.27 25.59
CA LEU A 12 15.27 5.68 25.97
C LEU A 12 15.89 5.90 27.37
N GLU A 13 15.65 5.00 28.34
CA GLU A 13 16.33 5.04 29.66
C GLU A 13 17.82 4.80 29.52
N LYS A 14 18.20 3.74 28.83
CA LYS A 14 19.60 3.31 28.71
C LYS A 14 20.50 4.38 28.08
N TYR A 15 19.94 5.23 27.22
CA TYR A 15 20.70 6.24 26.47
C TYR A 15 20.34 7.68 26.86
N ASP A 16 19.67 7.89 28.00
CA ASP A 16 19.29 9.21 28.52
C ASP A 16 18.49 10.07 27.51
N ARG A 17 17.60 9.44 26.75
CA ARG A 17 16.84 10.08 25.66
C ARG A 17 15.39 10.38 25.99
N LEU A 18 14.97 10.24 27.25
CA LEU A 18 13.55 10.39 27.61
C LEU A 18 12.95 11.74 27.23
N THR A 19 13.71 12.82 27.42
CA THR A 19 13.32 14.20 27.13
C THR A 19 13.54 14.60 25.66
N SER A 20 14.18 13.74 24.85
CA SER A 20 14.37 14.02 23.43
C SER A 20 13.01 14.13 22.71
N PRO A 21 12.92 14.87 21.59
CA PRO A 21 11.81 14.74 20.67
C PRO A 21 11.80 13.35 20.03
N LYS A 22 10.63 12.71 19.94
CA LYS A 22 10.48 11.39 19.30
C LYS A 22 9.36 11.43 18.27
N PHE A 23 9.59 10.80 17.13
CA PHE A 23 8.55 10.46 16.16
C PHE A 23 8.50 8.95 16.03
N VAL A 24 7.31 8.39 15.89
CA VAL A 24 7.12 6.97 15.57
C VAL A 24 6.76 6.90 14.10
N THR A 25 7.41 6.01 13.35
CA THR A 25 7.09 5.74 11.95
C THR A 25 6.52 4.33 11.83
N GLY A 26 5.45 4.17 11.07
CA GLY A 26 4.86 2.88 10.74
C GLY A 26 4.59 2.76 9.25
N GLU A 27 4.93 1.62 8.66
CA GLU A 27 4.68 1.31 7.25
C GLU A 27 3.72 0.13 7.12
N SER A 28 2.85 0.13 6.11
CA SER A 28 1.95 -1.00 5.81
C SER A 28 1.09 -1.35 7.05
N TYR A 29 1.19 -2.56 7.61
CA TYR A 29 0.51 -2.94 8.87
C TYR A 29 0.88 -2.05 10.08
N GLY A 30 1.91 -1.21 9.94
CA GLY A 30 2.21 -0.08 10.81
C GLY A 30 1.08 0.93 10.96
N GLY A 31 0.13 1.00 10.02
CA GLY A 31 -1.11 1.78 10.19
C GLY A 31 -1.99 1.26 11.35
N ILE A 32 -1.98 -0.06 11.58
CA ILE A 32 -2.68 -0.70 12.72
C ILE A 32 -1.81 -0.71 13.97
N ARG A 33 -0.52 -1.07 13.84
CA ARG A 33 0.39 -1.20 15.00
C ARG A 33 0.84 0.15 15.56
N GLY A 34 1.09 1.14 14.70
CA GLY A 34 1.63 2.46 15.04
C GLY A 34 0.80 3.17 16.09
N PRO A 35 -0.51 3.40 15.87
CA PRO A 35 -1.40 4.01 16.86
C PRO A 35 -1.43 3.24 18.18
N LYS A 36 -1.42 1.90 18.14
CA LYS A 36 -1.39 1.05 19.35
C LYS A 36 -0.09 1.22 20.13
N VAL A 37 1.06 1.35 19.45
CA VAL A 37 2.37 1.61 20.09
C VAL A 37 2.42 3.02 20.68
N VAL A 38 1.99 4.04 19.93
CA VAL A 38 1.95 5.44 20.41
C VAL A 38 1.08 5.58 21.65
N ARG A 39 -0.12 4.99 21.62
CA ARG A 39 -1.03 4.97 22.78
C ARG A 39 -0.40 4.27 23.99
N ASN A 40 0.28 3.13 23.78
CA ASN A 40 0.94 2.42 24.87
C ASN A 40 2.10 3.24 25.47
N LEU A 41 2.93 3.86 24.61
CA LEU A 41 4.02 4.72 25.05
C LEU A 41 3.49 5.84 25.96
N GLN A 42 2.42 6.52 25.56
CA GLN A 42 1.83 7.62 26.32
C GLN A 42 1.18 7.13 27.62
N MET A 43 0.31 6.12 27.54
CA MET A 43 -0.59 5.77 28.65
C MET A 43 0.01 4.77 29.65
N GLN A 44 1.01 3.98 29.25
CA GLN A 44 1.59 2.92 30.09
C GLN A 44 3.08 3.13 30.35
N GLN A 45 3.84 3.62 29.37
CA GLN A 45 5.28 3.79 29.52
C GLN A 45 5.70 5.20 29.96
N GLY A 46 4.78 6.17 29.98
CA GLY A 46 5.08 7.57 30.32
C GLY A 46 5.97 8.28 29.30
N VAL A 47 5.94 7.83 28.04
CA VAL A 47 6.74 8.38 26.93
C VAL A 47 5.80 9.09 25.98
N GLY A 48 6.01 10.40 25.76
CA GLY A 48 5.29 11.17 24.75
C GLY A 48 6.04 11.26 23.41
N PRO A 49 5.59 10.60 22.33
CA PRO A 49 5.98 10.94 20.97
C PRO A 49 5.34 12.27 20.54
N ARG A 50 6.03 13.04 19.70
CA ARG A 50 5.51 14.28 19.08
C ARG A 50 4.67 14.03 17.83
N GLY A 51 4.78 12.85 17.23
CA GLY A 51 4.01 12.52 16.04
C GLY A 51 4.13 11.05 15.64
N LEU A 52 3.16 10.63 14.83
CA LEU A 52 3.13 9.36 14.13
C LEU A 52 3.19 9.65 12.62
N ILE A 53 4.18 9.08 11.95
CA ILE A 53 4.34 9.15 10.49
C ILE A 53 3.92 7.79 9.93
N LEU A 54 2.99 7.79 8.97
CA LEU A 54 2.50 6.59 8.33
C LEU A 54 2.89 6.57 6.86
N ILE A 55 3.51 5.48 6.42
CA ILE A 55 3.95 5.27 5.04
C ILE A 55 3.12 4.12 4.46
N SER A 56 2.33 4.41 3.44
CA SER A 56 1.41 3.45 2.80
C SER A 56 0.67 2.54 3.82
N PRO A 57 -0.02 3.13 4.83
CA PRO A 57 -0.57 2.36 5.94
C PRO A 57 -1.79 1.54 5.53
N VAL A 58 -1.94 0.36 6.15
CA VAL A 58 -3.24 -0.30 6.29
C VAL A 58 -3.99 0.41 7.41
N LEU A 59 -5.09 1.08 7.06
CA LEU A 59 -5.98 1.77 8.01
C LEU A 59 -7.23 0.95 8.32
N ASP A 60 -7.74 0.22 7.32
CA ASP A 60 -8.88 -0.68 7.42
C ASP A 60 -8.62 -1.93 6.58
N PHE A 61 -8.85 -3.11 7.13
CA PHE A 61 -8.67 -4.37 6.39
C PHE A 61 -9.72 -4.56 5.30
N ARG A 62 -10.88 -3.90 5.38
CA ARG A 62 -11.90 -3.96 4.33
C ARG A 62 -11.40 -3.37 3.01
N ASP A 63 -10.50 -2.38 3.08
CA ASP A 63 -9.84 -1.82 1.90
C ASP A 63 -8.84 -2.79 1.28
N TYR A 64 -8.34 -3.76 2.06
CA TYR A 64 -7.41 -4.80 1.60
C TYR A 64 -8.14 -6.05 1.12
N THR A 65 -9.26 -6.43 1.76
CA THR A 65 -10.03 -7.64 1.43
C THR A 65 -11.00 -7.45 0.27
N GLY A 66 -11.20 -6.22 -0.22
CA GLY A 66 -12.08 -5.97 -1.36
C GLY A 66 -13.50 -5.50 -0.98
N SER A 67 -13.82 -5.40 0.31
CA SER A 67 -15.19 -5.18 0.80
C SER A 67 -15.56 -3.71 1.02
N SER A 68 -14.59 -2.81 0.93
CA SER A 68 -14.80 -1.36 1.11
C SER A 68 -14.87 -0.64 -0.23
N LEU A 69 -15.83 0.27 -0.40
CA LEU A 69 -15.85 1.17 -1.55
C LEU A 69 -14.67 2.17 -1.52
N LEU A 70 -14.13 2.46 -0.34
CA LEU A 70 -13.05 3.45 -0.19
C LEU A 70 -11.75 2.98 -0.84
N GLN A 71 -11.55 1.69 -1.06
CA GLN A 71 -10.39 1.17 -1.78
C GLN A 71 -10.29 1.72 -3.21
N TYR A 72 -11.43 1.90 -3.89
CA TYR A 72 -11.49 2.46 -5.23
C TYR A 72 -11.26 3.97 -5.20
N VAL A 73 -11.87 4.65 -4.23
CA VAL A 73 -11.74 6.10 -4.04
C VAL A 73 -10.28 6.48 -3.76
N ALA A 74 -9.62 5.73 -2.87
CA ALA A 74 -8.24 6.00 -2.47
C ALA A 74 -7.20 5.67 -3.55
N SER A 75 -7.49 4.69 -4.42
CA SER A 75 -6.55 4.23 -5.45
C SER A 75 -6.65 4.99 -6.76
N LEU A 76 -7.82 5.55 -7.11
CA LEU A 76 -8.03 6.26 -8.38
C LEU A 76 -7.04 7.42 -8.64
N PRO A 77 -6.72 8.31 -7.67
CA PRO A 77 -5.71 9.35 -7.88
C PRO A 77 -4.33 8.79 -8.24
N THR A 78 -3.92 7.67 -7.62
CA THR A 78 -2.65 7.00 -7.94
C THR A 78 -2.70 6.42 -9.35
N MET A 79 -3.77 5.74 -9.75
CA MET A 79 -3.93 5.19 -11.10
C MET A 79 -3.86 6.29 -12.17
N ALA A 80 -4.51 7.43 -11.92
CA ALA A 80 -4.42 8.60 -12.80
C ALA A 80 -3.01 9.22 -12.81
N ALA A 81 -2.31 9.22 -11.68
CA ALA A 81 -0.92 9.67 -11.61
C ALA A 81 -0.01 8.81 -12.48
N VAL A 82 -0.18 7.48 -12.49
CA VAL A 82 0.57 6.57 -13.39
C VAL A 82 0.31 6.94 -14.86
N ALA A 83 -0.96 7.11 -15.24
CA ALA A 83 -1.34 7.47 -16.59
C ALA A 83 -0.81 8.84 -17.05
N ARG A 84 -0.71 9.80 -16.13
CA ARG A 84 -0.17 11.14 -16.39
C ARG A 84 1.36 11.12 -16.44
N GLN A 85 2.01 10.37 -15.55
CA GLN A 85 3.46 10.21 -15.48
C GLN A 85 4.02 9.63 -16.79
N ALA A 86 3.29 8.69 -17.41
CA ALA A 86 3.64 8.14 -18.72
C ALA A 86 3.66 9.19 -19.85
N LYS A 87 3.06 10.37 -19.64
CA LYS A 87 3.02 11.49 -20.60
C LYS A 87 3.97 12.64 -20.22
N GLY A 88 4.53 12.62 -19.01
CA GLY A 88 5.41 13.65 -18.48
C GLY A 88 5.35 13.75 -16.95
N PRO A 89 6.23 14.55 -16.32
CA PRO A 89 6.31 14.65 -14.86
C PRO A 89 4.99 15.06 -14.20
N VAL A 90 4.63 14.39 -13.10
CA VAL A 90 3.44 14.70 -12.30
C VAL A 90 3.82 15.42 -11.01
N THR A 91 3.15 16.55 -10.76
CA THR A 91 3.21 17.30 -9.50
C THR A 91 1.95 17.07 -8.67
N ARG A 92 1.95 17.52 -7.41
CA ARG A 92 0.81 17.35 -6.50
C ARG A 92 -0.43 18.07 -7.02
N GLU A 93 -0.24 19.25 -7.59
CA GLU A 93 -1.27 20.12 -8.15
C GLU A 93 -1.92 19.46 -9.35
N ASN A 94 -1.15 18.70 -10.12
CA ASN A 94 -1.69 17.99 -11.26
C ASN A 94 -2.78 17.00 -10.84
N LEU A 95 -2.81 16.46 -9.62
CA LEU A 95 -3.81 15.45 -9.20
C LEU A 95 -5.08 16.03 -8.57
N ALA A 96 -5.14 17.35 -8.37
CA ALA A 96 -6.23 17.99 -7.62
C ALA A 96 -7.62 17.73 -8.23
N ASP A 97 -7.73 17.69 -9.56
CA ASP A 97 -8.97 17.40 -10.27
C ASP A 97 -9.46 15.96 -10.03
N VAL A 98 -8.55 14.98 -10.06
CA VAL A 98 -8.88 13.57 -9.83
C VAL A 98 -9.26 13.33 -8.38
N GLU A 99 -8.61 14.01 -7.45
CA GLU A 99 -8.94 13.90 -6.02
C GLU A 99 -10.26 14.57 -5.66
N ALA A 100 -10.60 15.68 -6.34
CA ALA A 100 -11.92 16.29 -6.22
C ALA A 100 -13.00 15.35 -6.77
N TYR A 101 -12.76 14.77 -7.95
CA TYR A 101 -13.66 13.78 -8.55
C TYR A 101 -13.83 12.54 -7.66
N ALA A 102 -12.73 11.97 -7.16
CA ALA A 102 -12.71 10.77 -6.33
C ALA A 102 -13.55 10.95 -5.05
N ARG A 103 -13.42 12.11 -4.39
CA ARG A 103 -14.17 12.43 -3.16
C ARG A 103 -15.61 12.91 -3.40
N GLY A 104 -15.94 13.29 -4.63
CA GLY A 104 -17.26 13.77 -5.03
C GLY A 104 -18.00 12.75 -5.89
N ASP A 105 -18.18 13.08 -7.17
CA ASP A 105 -19.01 12.33 -8.12
C ASP A 105 -18.66 10.85 -8.21
N PHE A 106 -17.37 10.48 -8.10
CA PHE A 106 -16.95 9.08 -8.14
C PHE A 106 -17.53 8.28 -6.97
N LEU A 107 -17.40 8.80 -5.74
CA LEU A 107 -17.98 8.17 -4.56
C LEU A 107 -19.51 8.14 -4.63
N LEU A 108 -20.13 9.21 -5.12
CA LEU A 108 -21.58 9.28 -5.30
C LEU A 108 -22.07 8.18 -6.27
N ASP A 109 -21.45 8.05 -7.43
CA ASP A 109 -21.85 7.06 -8.43
C ASP A 109 -21.49 5.62 -7.99
N LEU A 110 -20.41 5.42 -7.21
CA LEU A 110 -20.14 4.14 -6.54
C LEU A 110 -21.26 3.71 -5.59
N VAL A 111 -21.82 4.66 -4.81
CA VAL A 111 -22.88 4.39 -3.83
C VAL A 111 -24.23 4.11 -4.50
N LYS A 112 -24.53 4.76 -5.63
CA LYS A 112 -25.73 4.43 -6.44
C LYS A 112 -25.71 2.97 -6.92
N GLY A 113 -24.52 2.44 -7.17
CA GLY A 113 -24.31 1.03 -7.49
C GLY A 113 -24.80 0.64 -8.88
N GLN A 114 -24.71 -0.65 -9.18
CA GLN A 114 -24.94 -1.18 -10.53
C GLN A 114 -26.40 -1.13 -11.01
N ALA A 115 -27.36 -0.89 -10.11
CA ALA A 115 -28.77 -0.71 -10.46
C ALA A 115 -29.00 0.58 -11.24
N ASP A 116 -28.16 1.60 -11.03
CA ASP A 116 -28.13 2.81 -11.83
C ASP A 116 -27.10 2.64 -12.96
N THR A 117 -27.60 2.25 -14.14
CA THR A 117 -26.77 1.98 -15.32
C THR A 117 -26.13 3.26 -15.85
N GLU A 118 -26.80 4.42 -15.77
CA GLU A 118 -26.24 5.69 -16.21
C GLU A 118 -25.07 6.12 -15.32
N ALA A 119 -25.22 6.02 -13.99
CA ALA A 119 -24.13 6.26 -13.05
C ALA A 119 -22.95 5.32 -13.29
N THR A 120 -23.23 4.02 -13.45
CA THR A 120 -22.20 3.02 -13.69
C THR A 120 -21.43 3.29 -15.00
N THR A 121 -22.12 3.66 -16.08
CA THR A 121 -21.50 4.00 -17.36
C THR A 121 -20.67 5.28 -17.27
N ARG A 122 -21.22 6.35 -16.70
CA ARG A 122 -20.47 7.62 -16.53
C ARG A 122 -19.21 7.42 -15.70
N LEU A 123 -19.32 6.67 -14.59
CA LEU A 123 -18.19 6.34 -13.72
C LEU A 123 -17.11 5.59 -14.51
N ALA A 124 -17.48 4.50 -15.20
CA ALA A 124 -16.53 3.69 -15.95
C ALA A 124 -15.83 4.49 -17.07
N ASP A 125 -16.58 5.31 -17.78
CA ASP A 125 -16.06 6.18 -18.85
C ASP A 125 -15.09 7.22 -18.30
N LYS A 126 -15.42 7.83 -17.15
CA LYS A 126 -14.55 8.80 -16.50
C LYS A 126 -13.27 8.14 -16.00
N VAL A 127 -13.36 6.95 -15.40
CA VAL A 127 -12.17 6.20 -14.96
C VAL A 127 -11.28 5.85 -16.15
N ALA A 128 -11.85 5.36 -17.27
CA ALA A 128 -11.08 5.06 -18.48
C ALA A 128 -10.32 6.29 -19.00
N GLY A 129 -10.98 7.45 -19.06
CA GLY A 129 -10.33 8.70 -19.48
C GLY A 129 -9.23 9.18 -18.53
N LEU A 130 -9.37 8.94 -17.23
CA LEU A 130 -8.38 9.33 -16.21
C LEU A 130 -7.16 8.41 -16.18
N THR A 131 -7.36 7.11 -16.39
CA THR A 131 -6.32 6.09 -16.25
C THR A 131 -5.69 5.67 -17.58
N GLY A 132 -6.31 6.03 -18.71
CA GLY A 132 -5.87 5.59 -20.04
C GLY A 132 -6.17 4.11 -20.33
N ILE A 133 -6.87 3.42 -19.42
CA ILE A 133 -7.33 2.05 -19.65
C ILE A 133 -8.41 2.06 -20.73
N ASP A 134 -8.44 1.00 -21.54
CA ASP A 134 -9.45 0.80 -22.55
C ASP A 134 -10.88 0.91 -21.98
N GLN A 135 -11.75 1.63 -22.69
CA GLN A 135 -13.09 1.94 -22.22
C GLN A 135 -13.94 0.67 -22.05
N ALA A 136 -13.77 -0.34 -22.92
CA ALA A 136 -14.52 -1.59 -22.80
C ALA A 136 -14.08 -2.37 -21.55
N VAL A 137 -12.78 -2.36 -21.22
CA VAL A 137 -12.25 -2.95 -19.98
C VAL A 137 -12.84 -2.24 -18.76
N SER A 138 -12.80 -0.90 -18.73
CA SER A 138 -13.35 -0.11 -17.63
C SER A 138 -14.85 -0.34 -17.45
N ARG A 139 -15.63 -0.37 -18.54
CA ARG A 139 -17.07 -0.66 -18.49
C ARG A 139 -17.37 -2.07 -17.98
N ARG A 140 -16.61 -3.07 -18.41
CA ARG A 140 -16.72 -4.46 -17.92
C ARG A 140 -16.51 -4.54 -16.41
N LEU A 141 -15.60 -3.74 -15.87
CA LEU A 141 -15.31 -3.67 -14.44
C LEU A 141 -16.15 -2.62 -13.70
N ALA A 142 -17.08 -1.94 -14.38
CA ALA A 142 -17.83 -0.81 -13.82
C ALA A 142 -16.91 0.24 -13.17
N GLY A 143 -15.75 0.52 -13.78
CA GLY A 143 -14.71 1.45 -13.32
C GLY A 143 -14.06 1.09 -11.98
N ARG A 144 -14.25 -0.14 -11.49
CA ARG A 144 -13.71 -0.64 -10.22
C ARG A 144 -12.53 -1.56 -10.49
N PHE A 145 -11.33 -1.00 -10.45
CA PHE A 145 -10.09 -1.76 -10.61
C PHE A 145 -9.51 -2.13 -9.26
N ASP A 146 -9.13 -3.39 -9.06
CA ASP A 146 -8.14 -3.70 -8.04
C ASP A 146 -6.73 -3.29 -8.51
N ILE A 147 -5.76 -3.29 -7.58
CA ILE A 147 -4.39 -2.86 -7.86
C ILE A 147 -3.70 -3.79 -8.88
N GLY A 148 -3.92 -5.10 -8.79
CA GLY A 148 -3.33 -6.08 -9.71
C GLY A 148 -3.90 -5.93 -11.13
N GLU A 149 -5.21 -5.72 -11.23
CA GLU A 149 -5.95 -5.47 -12.46
C GLU A 149 -5.42 -4.22 -13.14
N PHE A 150 -5.37 -3.09 -12.44
CA PHE A 150 -4.82 -1.86 -13.02
C PHE A 150 -3.38 -2.05 -13.49
N ARG A 151 -2.52 -2.67 -12.67
CA ARG A 151 -1.09 -2.85 -12.99
C ARG A 151 -0.87 -3.63 -14.28
N ARG A 152 -1.69 -4.65 -14.54
CA ARG A 152 -1.67 -5.42 -15.77
C ARG A 152 -2.32 -4.67 -16.92
N GLU A 153 -3.56 -4.22 -16.75
CA GLU A 153 -4.34 -3.61 -17.84
C GLU A 153 -3.69 -2.32 -18.38
N PHE A 154 -2.84 -1.64 -17.59
CA PHE A 154 -2.15 -0.42 -17.99
C PHE A 154 -1.29 -0.60 -19.26
N ASP A 155 -0.52 -1.68 -19.36
CA ASP A 155 0.31 -1.97 -20.54
C ASP A 155 0.19 -3.41 -21.04
N ARG A 156 -0.98 -4.02 -20.81
CA ARG A 156 -1.31 -5.40 -21.24
C ARG A 156 -1.09 -5.63 -22.73
N LYS A 157 -1.39 -4.63 -23.56
CA LYS A 157 -1.24 -4.69 -25.03
C LYS A 157 0.20 -4.95 -25.47
N ASN A 158 1.18 -4.56 -24.66
CA ASN A 158 2.60 -4.79 -24.90
C ASN A 158 3.16 -5.96 -24.06
N GLY A 159 2.30 -6.72 -23.39
CA GLY A 159 2.69 -7.83 -22.53
C GLY A 159 3.47 -7.38 -21.29
N LYS A 160 3.16 -6.20 -20.74
CA LYS A 160 3.86 -5.65 -19.57
C LYS A 160 2.94 -5.39 -18.39
N VAL A 161 3.55 -5.36 -17.21
CA VAL A 161 2.95 -4.99 -15.93
C VAL A 161 3.78 -3.89 -15.26
N THR A 162 3.10 -2.99 -14.57
CA THR A 162 3.75 -1.95 -13.76
C THR A 162 4.11 -2.47 -12.36
N GLY A 163 5.12 -1.86 -11.73
CA GLY A 163 5.52 -2.16 -10.37
C GLY A 163 4.49 -1.76 -9.33
N ARG A 164 4.43 -2.49 -8.21
CA ARG A 164 3.52 -2.16 -7.09
C ARG A 164 4.05 -1.01 -6.23
N TYR A 165 5.36 -0.94 -6.03
CA TYR A 165 6.01 0.10 -5.24
C TYR A 165 6.40 1.31 -6.09
N ASP A 166 6.74 1.07 -7.36
CA ASP A 166 7.04 2.10 -8.35
C ASP A 166 6.42 1.72 -9.69
N ALA A 167 5.36 2.42 -10.08
CA ALA A 167 4.64 2.16 -11.31
C ALA A 167 5.39 2.59 -12.58
N SER A 168 6.49 3.35 -12.46
CA SER A 168 7.37 3.69 -13.58
C SER A 168 8.32 2.54 -13.95
N VAL A 169 8.49 1.57 -13.06
CA VAL A 169 9.24 0.34 -13.32
C VAL A 169 8.30 -0.69 -13.92
N GLU A 170 8.63 -1.15 -15.13
CA GLU A 170 7.85 -2.15 -15.87
C GLU A 170 8.57 -3.49 -15.91
N GLY A 171 7.80 -4.56 -16.03
CA GLY A 171 8.28 -5.92 -16.28
C GLY A 171 7.38 -6.65 -17.24
N PHE A 172 7.85 -7.78 -17.76
CA PHE A 172 7.03 -8.64 -18.62
C PHE A 172 5.96 -9.36 -17.81
N ASP A 173 4.74 -9.42 -18.36
CA ASP A 173 3.70 -10.33 -17.88
C ASP A 173 3.90 -11.69 -18.57
N PRO A 174 4.30 -12.75 -17.85
CA PRO A 174 4.43 -14.09 -18.43
C PRO A 174 3.07 -14.71 -18.80
N TYR A 175 1.96 -14.17 -18.29
CA TYR A 175 0.62 -14.71 -18.50
C TYR A 175 -0.40 -13.60 -18.83
N PRO A 176 -0.20 -12.87 -19.95
CA PRO A 176 -1.01 -11.69 -20.28
C PRO A 176 -2.49 -12.04 -20.48
N ASP A 177 -2.83 -13.27 -20.87
CA ASP A 177 -4.21 -13.71 -21.07
C ASP A 177 -4.89 -14.26 -19.81
N SER A 178 -4.15 -14.42 -18.71
CA SER A 178 -4.68 -14.94 -17.45
C SER A 178 -5.64 -13.96 -16.81
N SER A 179 -6.77 -14.46 -16.30
CA SER A 179 -7.65 -13.66 -15.42
C SER A 179 -7.00 -13.37 -14.07
N TYR A 180 -6.00 -14.15 -13.65
CA TYR A 180 -5.28 -13.99 -12.38
C TYR A 180 -3.95 -13.24 -12.55
N PHE A 181 -3.57 -12.46 -11.53
CA PHE A 181 -2.31 -11.70 -11.46
C PHE A 181 -1.12 -12.62 -11.14
N ARG A 182 -0.74 -13.49 -12.07
CA ARG A 182 0.40 -14.42 -11.90
C ARG A 182 1.72 -13.85 -12.41
N PHE A 183 1.94 -12.55 -12.19
CA PHE A 183 3.18 -11.88 -12.58
C PHE A 183 3.93 -11.42 -11.34
N ASN A 184 5.26 -11.39 -11.48
CA ASN A 184 6.17 -10.87 -10.48
C ASN A 184 6.07 -9.35 -10.38
N ASP A 185 6.51 -8.77 -9.27
CA ASP A 185 6.56 -7.31 -9.12
C ASP A 185 7.91 -6.77 -9.61
N PRO A 186 7.97 -6.10 -10.78
CA PRO A 186 9.23 -5.60 -11.32
C PRO A 186 9.88 -4.53 -10.43
N SER A 187 9.10 -3.84 -9.59
CA SER A 187 9.65 -2.86 -8.63
C SER A 187 10.05 -3.49 -7.29
N GLY A 188 9.49 -4.64 -6.94
CA GLY A 188 9.65 -5.27 -5.63
C GLY A 188 10.69 -6.39 -5.63
N ASP A 189 10.64 -7.28 -6.61
CA ASP A 189 11.50 -8.48 -6.67
C ASP A 189 13.00 -8.15 -6.64
N PRO A 190 13.50 -7.12 -7.38
CA PRO A 190 14.91 -6.75 -7.32
C PRO A 190 15.38 -6.28 -5.93
N LEU A 191 14.47 -5.87 -5.06
CA LEU A 191 14.78 -5.43 -3.70
C LEU A 191 15.05 -6.60 -2.74
N MET A 192 14.64 -7.82 -3.08
CA MET A 192 14.70 -8.96 -2.16
C MET A 192 16.13 -9.28 -1.70
N ALA A 193 17.08 -9.37 -2.63
CA ALA A 193 18.48 -9.67 -2.33
C ALA A 193 19.19 -8.58 -1.50
N PRO A 194 19.16 -7.29 -1.88
CA PRO A 194 19.81 -6.24 -1.10
C PRO A 194 19.17 -6.04 0.27
N LEU A 195 17.83 -6.10 0.39
CA LEU A 195 17.15 -5.98 1.69
C LEU A 195 17.46 -7.17 2.61
N THR A 196 17.50 -8.39 2.07
CA THR A 196 17.91 -9.58 2.83
C THR A 196 19.33 -9.42 3.36
N SER A 197 20.27 -9.00 2.49
CA SER A 197 21.67 -8.78 2.87
C SER A 197 21.81 -7.70 3.94
N ALA A 198 21.09 -6.58 3.79
CA ALA A 198 21.09 -5.50 4.77
C ALA A 198 20.51 -5.93 6.13
N ALA A 199 19.43 -6.71 6.13
CA ALA A 199 18.84 -7.23 7.35
C ALA A 199 19.78 -8.19 8.09
N VAL A 200 20.45 -9.09 7.36
CA VAL A 200 21.46 -10.01 7.92
C VAL A 200 22.68 -9.24 8.44
N ASP A 201 23.16 -8.23 7.72
CA ASP A 201 24.26 -7.37 8.19
C ASP A 201 23.91 -6.65 9.50
N LEU A 202 22.72 -6.05 9.54
CA LEU A 202 22.21 -5.34 10.72
C LEU A 202 22.16 -6.27 11.94
N THR A 203 21.53 -7.44 11.82
CA THR A 203 21.38 -8.35 12.96
C THR A 203 22.73 -8.91 13.40
N THR A 204 23.53 -9.41 12.47
CA THR A 204 24.75 -10.17 12.80
C THR A 204 25.96 -9.31 13.15
N ARG A 205 26.14 -8.15 12.51
CA ARG A 205 27.32 -7.29 12.69
C ARG A 205 27.04 -6.07 13.56
N ARG A 206 25.88 -5.42 13.41
CA ARG A 206 25.56 -4.21 14.19
C ARG A 206 24.95 -4.54 15.54
N LEU A 207 24.01 -5.49 15.58
CA LEU A 207 23.31 -5.87 16.81
C LEU A 207 23.98 -7.05 17.53
N ASN A 208 24.97 -7.69 16.90
CA ASN A 208 25.63 -8.90 17.39
C ASN A 208 24.64 -10.01 17.79
N TRP A 209 23.52 -10.10 17.08
CA TRP A 209 22.49 -11.11 17.28
C TRP A 209 22.50 -12.05 16.08
N ARG A 210 22.87 -13.31 16.33
CA ARG A 210 23.09 -14.33 15.30
C ARG A 210 22.20 -15.55 15.59
N PRO A 211 20.90 -15.48 15.28
CA PRO A 211 20.04 -16.64 15.42
C PRO A 211 20.48 -17.74 14.45
N ASP A 212 20.33 -18.99 14.86
CA ASP A 212 20.60 -20.15 14.00
C ASP A 212 19.55 -20.23 12.88
N GLY A 213 19.97 -20.61 11.67
CA GLY A 213 19.11 -20.80 10.50
C GLY A 213 19.20 -19.69 9.45
N SER A 214 18.36 -19.82 8.41
CA SER A 214 18.35 -18.90 7.27
C SER A 214 17.38 -17.75 7.48
N TYR A 215 17.83 -16.51 7.24
CA TYR A 215 16.95 -15.35 7.21
C TYR A 215 16.02 -15.42 6.00
N GLN A 216 14.71 -15.35 6.25
CA GLN A 216 13.68 -15.34 5.21
C GLN A 216 12.99 -13.98 5.18
N LEU A 217 13.35 -13.16 4.19
CA LEU A 217 12.65 -11.91 3.93
C LEU A 217 11.22 -12.22 3.48
N LEU A 218 10.23 -11.54 4.08
CA LEU A 218 8.80 -11.74 3.80
C LEU A 218 8.33 -13.21 3.92
N SER A 219 8.80 -13.93 4.96
CA SER A 219 8.44 -15.34 5.18
C SER A 219 6.93 -15.58 5.16
N GLU A 220 6.44 -16.34 4.18
CA GLU A 220 5.01 -16.70 4.08
C GLU A 220 4.53 -17.51 5.27
N ASN A 221 5.37 -18.38 5.82
CA ASN A 221 5.01 -19.21 6.97
C ASN A 221 4.69 -18.34 8.18
N VAL A 222 5.51 -17.31 8.44
CA VAL A 222 5.25 -16.34 9.51
C VAL A 222 4.00 -15.51 9.21
N ASN A 223 3.82 -15.08 7.96
CA ASN A 223 2.66 -14.30 7.55
C ASN A 223 1.34 -15.09 7.72
N LYS A 224 1.33 -16.38 7.36
CA LYS A 224 0.16 -17.28 7.48
C LYS A 224 -0.14 -17.62 8.94
N ALA A 225 0.89 -17.71 9.78
CA ALA A 225 0.74 -17.93 11.22
C ALA A 225 0.37 -16.66 12.01
N TRP A 226 0.23 -15.51 11.34
CA TRP A 226 -0.04 -14.25 12.01
C TRP A 226 -1.47 -14.23 12.58
N GLU A 227 -1.61 -14.03 13.88
CA GLU A 227 -2.90 -13.81 14.53
C GLU A 227 -3.34 -12.36 14.37
N PHE A 228 -4.29 -12.11 13.47
CA PHE A 228 -4.84 -10.78 13.23
C PHE A 228 -5.87 -10.34 14.29
N GLY A 229 -6.27 -11.24 15.20
CA GLY A 229 -7.37 -11.03 16.14
C GLY A 229 -8.74 -11.24 15.49
N HIS A 230 -9.82 -10.86 16.18
CA HIS A 230 -11.21 -11.09 15.76
C HIS A 230 -11.77 -10.02 14.78
N GLY A 231 -10.96 -9.54 13.83
CA GLY A 231 -11.28 -8.34 13.04
C GLY A 231 -11.09 -8.45 11.52
N ILE A 232 -10.92 -9.67 11.00
CA ILE A 232 -11.01 -9.99 9.57
C ILE A 232 -12.04 -11.09 9.37
#